data_AF-A0A347VR17-F1
#
_entry.id   AF-A0A347VR17-F1
#
_cell.length_a   1.000
_cell.length_b   1.000
_cell.length_c   1.000
_cell.angle_alpha   90.00
_cell.angle_beta   90.00
_cell.angle_gamma   90.00
#
_symmetry.space_group_name_H-M   'P 1'
#
loop_
_entity.id
_entity.type
_entity.pdbx_description
1 polymer ?
#
loop_
_entity_poly.entity_id
_entity_poly.type
_entity_poly.pdbx_seq_one_letter_code
_entity_poly.pdbx_strand_id
1 'polypeptide(L)'
;MLVKSITNFIKIGLVASVASFSLTSFAVADDVNVEDTQSYSAQDKALRERNVNIDVARELTITKSASDSRYKLPSLPPYVPAPLLEEAKGIAVLNGIPLNCKLLGETEGIDSSDGKLAPSFEQIREGALNALRNKTIDLVDSRDRVVLVPVKEAMTCELRTEGDQFDEKDCTTWTQIPSNGKILYYRVHANVFDCGAR
;
A
#
# COMPACT_ATOMS: atom_id res chain seq x y z
N MET A 1 45.52 38.06 17.25
CA MET A 1 44.99 38.38 18.60
C MET A 1 44.30 37.15 19.15
N LEU A 2 44.61 36.75 20.38
CA LEU A 2 43.70 35.89 21.16
C LEU A 2 42.53 36.74 21.65
N VAL A 3 41.35 36.14 21.84
CA VAL A 3 40.71 35.87 23.15
C VAL A 3 39.65 34.79 22.93
N LYS A 4 39.28 34.07 24.01
CA LYS A 4 38.57 32.79 24.04
C LYS A 4 37.46 32.90 25.10
N SER A 5 36.45 32.01 25.03
CA SER A 5 35.66 31.57 26.22
C SER A 5 34.58 32.58 26.75
N ILE A 6 33.50 32.22 27.49
CA ILE A 6 33.02 30.93 28.07
C ILE A 6 31.46 30.92 28.24
N THR A 7 30.82 29.73 28.21
CA THR A 7 29.62 29.22 28.99
C THR A 7 28.25 29.96 29.06
N ASN A 8 27.14 29.42 29.61
CA ASN A 8 26.48 28.08 29.71
C ASN A 8 25.30 28.21 30.75
N PHE A 9 24.47 27.17 30.94
CA PHE A 9 23.32 27.03 31.88
C PHE A 9 22.03 27.79 31.46
N ILE A 10 20.81 27.23 31.58
CA ILE A 10 20.12 26.74 32.80
C ILE A 10 19.53 25.31 32.67
N LYS A 11 19.47 24.57 33.79
CA LYS A 11 18.71 23.31 34.00
C LYS A 11 17.69 23.46 35.14
N ILE A 12 16.40 23.14 34.92
CA ILE A 12 15.35 22.71 35.90
C ILE A 12 14.27 21.93 35.11
N GLY A 13 13.57 20.88 35.57
CA GLY A 13 13.77 19.99 36.73
C GLY A 13 12.48 19.50 37.43
N LEU A 14 12.18 18.17 37.37
CA LEU A 14 11.23 17.40 38.22
C LEU A 14 9.70 17.71 38.07
N VAL A 15 8.69 16.87 38.42
CA VAL A 15 8.57 15.41 38.74
C VAL A 15 7.13 14.87 38.50
N ALA A 16 6.92 13.55 38.65
CA ALA A 16 5.74 12.72 38.36
C ALA A 16 4.47 12.82 39.27
N SER A 17 3.33 12.30 38.77
CA SER A 17 2.39 11.33 39.43
C SER A 17 1.33 10.84 38.41
N VAL A 18 1.14 9.53 38.13
CA VAL A 18 0.37 8.48 38.85
C VAL A 18 -1.13 8.78 39.05
N ALA A 19 -2.00 8.09 38.30
CA ALA A 19 -3.37 7.72 38.72
C ALA A 19 -3.88 6.50 37.92
N SER A 20 -4.26 5.43 38.60
CA SER A 20 -4.83 4.20 38.01
C SER A 20 -6.35 4.30 37.90
N PHE A 21 -6.96 3.58 36.95
CA PHE A 21 -8.40 3.28 36.97
C PHE A 21 -8.66 1.77 37.06
N SER A 22 -9.63 1.40 37.90
CA SER A 22 -9.78 0.05 38.45
C SER A 22 -10.70 -0.85 37.64
N LEU A 23 -10.43 -2.15 37.73
CA LEU A 23 -11.32 -3.24 37.33
C LEU A 23 -12.56 -3.31 38.25
N THR A 24 -13.71 -3.71 37.71
CA THR A 24 -14.84 -4.23 38.50
C THR A 24 -15.30 -5.57 37.93
N SER A 25 -15.06 -6.63 38.69
CA SER A 25 -15.63 -7.97 38.45
C SER A 25 -16.94 -8.12 39.23
N PHE A 26 -17.91 -8.83 38.66
CA PHE A 26 -19.10 -9.28 39.39
C PHE A 26 -19.02 -10.80 39.57
N ALA A 27 -19.27 -11.27 40.79
CA ALA A 27 -19.35 -12.68 41.14
C ALA A 27 -20.62 -12.93 41.97
N VAL A 28 -21.30 -14.03 41.69
CA VAL A 28 -22.38 -14.61 42.50
C VAL A 28 -22.18 -16.12 42.49
N ALA A 29 -22.42 -16.79 43.62
CA ALA A 29 -22.20 -18.22 43.85
C ALA A 29 -23.46 -18.88 44.46
N ASP A 30 -23.35 -20.19 44.75
CA ASP A 30 -24.29 -21.09 45.47
C ASP A 30 -25.57 -21.56 44.71
N ASP A 31 -26.05 -22.81 44.81
CA ASP A 31 -25.39 -24.08 45.23
C ASP A 31 -26.18 -25.36 44.75
N VAL A 32 -25.49 -26.51 44.69
CA VAL A 32 -25.88 -27.96 44.66
C VAL A 32 -27.37 -28.42 44.51
N ASN A 33 -27.72 -29.28 43.51
CA ASN A 33 -27.77 -30.78 43.59
C ASN A 33 -28.25 -31.52 42.28
N VAL A 34 -28.27 -32.86 42.30
CA VAL A 34 -28.22 -33.86 41.19
C VAL A 34 -29.59 -34.44 40.73
N GLU A 35 -29.58 -35.21 39.62
CA GLU A 35 -30.62 -36.06 38.95
C GLU A 35 -31.32 -35.39 37.73
N ASP A 36 -31.50 -36.01 36.55
CA ASP A 36 -31.06 -37.33 36.05
C ASP A 36 -31.04 -37.41 34.49
N THR A 37 -30.25 -38.36 33.95
CA THR A 37 -30.34 -39.07 32.64
C THR A 37 -30.45 -38.34 31.25
N GLN A 38 -29.86 -39.00 30.24
CA GLN A 38 -30.09 -38.92 28.77
C GLN A 38 -29.37 -37.82 27.93
N SER A 39 -28.24 -38.18 27.29
CA SER A 39 -27.89 -37.89 25.85
C SER A 39 -26.36 -37.96 25.59
N TYR A 40 -25.74 -39.14 25.78
CA TYR A 40 -24.31 -39.36 25.54
C TYR A 40 -24.03 -40.41 24.44
N SER A 41 -24.58 -40.21 23.23
CA SER A 41 -24.27 -41.07 22.07
C SER A 41 -24.09 -40.34 20.73
N ALA A 42 -24.55 -39.09 20.62
CA ALA A 42 -24.42 -38.30 19.38
C ALA A 42 -23.08 -37.55 19.28
N GLN A 43 -22.57 -36.99 20.38
CA GLN A 43 -21.33 -36.19 20.36
C GLN A 43 -20.06 -37.02 20.11
N ASP A 44 -20.00 -38.25 20.63
CA ASP A 44 -18.78 -39.07 20.58
C ASP A 44 -18.47 -39.56 19.15
N LYS A 45 -19.51 -39.85 18.34
CA LYS A 45 -19.35 -40.07 16.89
C LYS A 45 -18.82 -38.81 16.19
N ALA A 46 -19.40 -37.64 16.47
CA ALA A 46 -19.02 -36.36 15.85
C ALA A 46 -17.64 -35.82 16.30
N LEU A 47 -17.06 -36.34 17.38
CA LEU A 47 -15.69 -36.05 17.78
C LEU A 47 -14.70 -37.01 17.10
N ARG A 48 -15.03 -38.31 17.07
CA ARG A 48 -14.20 -39.34 16.44
C ARG A 48 -14.08 -39.15 14.92
N GLU A 49 -15.17 -38.75 14.27
CA GLU A 49 -15.21 -38.42 12.84
C GLU A 49 -14.43 -37.12 12.51
N ARG A 50 -14.39 -36.15 13.45
CA ARG A 50 -13.52 -34.96 13.33
C ARG A 50 -12.04 -35.28 13.46
N ASN A 51 -11.64 -36.14 14.41
CA ASN A 51 -10.24 -36.50 14.59
C ASN A 51 -9.69 -37.26 13.38
N VAL A 52 -10.46 -38.18 12.80
CA VAL A 52 -10.09 -38.86 11.54
C VAL A 52 -9.86 -37.86 10.39
N ASN A 53 -10.72 -36.83 10.26
CA ASN A 53 -10.51 -35.79 9.23
C ASN A 53 -9.28 -34.91 9.48
N ILE A 54 -8.89 -34.67 10.75
CA ILE A 54 -7.70 -33.89 11.09
C ILE A 54 -6.42 -34.69 10.80
N ASP A 55 -6.41 -35.98 11.08
CA ASP A 55 -5.26 -36.83 10.76
C ASP A 55 -5.07 -36.99 9.24
N VAL A 56 -6.16 -37.13 8.46
CA VAL A 56 -6.11 -37.09 6.98
C VAL A 56 -5.62 -35.74 6.45
N ALA A 57 -6.06 -34.62 7.03
CA ALA A 57 -5.55 -33.29 6.65
C ALA A 57 -4.05 -33.14 6.96
N ARG A 58 -3.56 -33.75 8.04
CA ARG A 58 -2.14 -33.75 8.42
C ARG A 58 -1.30 -34.67 7.52
N GLU A 59 -1.84 -35.80 7.09
CA GLU A 59 -1.19 -36.71 6.15
C GLU A 59 -1.09 -36.08 4.74
N LEU A 60 -2.12 -35.33 4.31
CA LEU A 60 -2.08 -34.46 3.13
C LEU A 60 -1.05 -33.32 3.23
N THR A 61 -0.67 -32.93 4.45
CA THR A 61 0.38 -31.91 4.68
C THR A 61 1.79 -32.50 4.61
N ILE A 62 1.96 -33.79 4.95
CA ILE A 62 3.28 -34.43 5.09
C ILE A 62 3.66 -35.29 3.85
N THR A 63 2.70 -35.77 3.06
CA THR A 63 2.97 -36.52 1.81
C THR A 63 3.11 -35.66 0.55
N LYS A 64 3.11 -34.32 0.67
CA LYS A 64 3.41 -33.40 -0.44
C LYS A 64 4.92 -33.22 -0.73
N SER A 65 5.71 -34.23 -0.38
CA SER A 65 7.08 -34.46 -0.88
C SER A 65 7.11 -35.37 -2.12
N ALA A 66 5.96 -35.80 -2.62
CA ALA A 66 5.83 -36.58 -3.85
C ALA A 66 5.96 -35.69 -5.11
N SER A 67 6.95 -36.04 -5.93
CA SER A 67 7.34 -35.45 -7.21
C SER A 67 6.27 -35.57 -8.32
N ASP A 68 5.19 -34.80 -8.28
CA ASP A 68 4.27 -34.62 -9.43
C ASP A 68 3.85 -33.14 -9.60
N SER A 69 4.69 -32.40 -10.33
CA SER A 69 4.58 -30.95 -10.56
C SER A 69 3.48 -30.59 -11.57
N ARG A 70 2.21 -30.76 -11.19
CA ARG A 70 1.05 -30.30 -11.99
C ARG A 70 0.27 -29.10 -11.41
N TYR A 71 0.66 -28.61 -10.24
CA TYR A 71 0.20 -27.31 -9.73
C TYR A 71 1.01 -26.18 -10.36
N LYS A 72 0.63 -25.76 -11.58
CA LYS A 72 1.11 -24.49 -12.14
C LYS A 72 0.55 -23.37 -11.26
N LEU A 73 1.41 -22.67 -10.52
CA LEU A 73 0.99 -21.49 -9.76
C LEU A 73 0.31 -20.50 -10.73
N PRO A 74 -0.80 -19.84 -10.32
CA PRO A 74 -1.41 -18.80 -11.14
C PRO A 74 -0.37 -17.72 -11.45
N SER A 75 -0.08 -17.51 -12.74
CA SER A 75 0.74 -16.39 -13.16
C SER A 75 -0.02 -15.10 -12.90
N LEU A 76 0.62 -14.12 -12.24
CA LEU A 76 0.04 -12.79 -12.07
C LEU A 76 -0.34 -12.20 -13.45
N PRO A 77 -1.42 -11.43 -13.55
CA PRO A 77 -1.76 -10.72 -14.78
C PRO A 77 -0.62 -9.78 -15.20
N PRO A 78 -0.43 -9.55 -16.51
CA PRO A 78 0.53 -8.56 -16.98
C PRO A 78 0.16 -7.16 -16.50
N TYR A 79 1.18 -6.34 -16.27
CA TYR A 79 0.96 -4.91 -16.04
C TYR A 79 0.40 -4.25 -17.30
N VAL A 80 -0.60 -3.40 -17.12
CA VAL A 80 -1.13 -2.48 -18.14
C VAL A 80 -1.18 -1.09 -17.51
N PRO A 81 -0.60 -0.05 -18.14
CA PRO A 81 -0.71 1.33 -17.67
C PRO A 81 -2.16 1.80 -17.60
N ALA A 82 -2.45 2.73 -16.70
CA ALA A 82 -3.74 3.39 -16.63
C ALA A 82 -4.11 4.02 -18.00
N PRO A 83 -5.33 3.78 -18.51
CA PRO A 83 -5.73 4.25 -19.83
C PRO A 83 -5.88 5.77 -19.85
N LEU A 84 -5.46 6.40 -20.95
CA LEU A 84 -5.74 7.81 -21.21
C LEU A 84 -7.18 7.98 -21.72
N LEU A 85 -7.98 8.81 -21.07
CA LEU A 85 -9.32 9.14 -21.53
C LEU A 85 -9.27 10.01 -22.80
N GLU A 86 -10.25 9.86 -23.69
CA GLU A 86 -10.33 10.65 -24.93
C GLU A 86 -10.32 12.16 -24.66
N GLU A 87 -11.06 12.60 -23.63
CA GLU A 87 -11.15 14.00 -23.18
C GLU A 87 -9.80 14.53 -22.64
N ALA A 88 -8.98 13.64 -22.05
CA ALA A 88 -7.67 13.96 -21.50
C ALA A 88 -6.57 14.12 -22.58
N LYS A 89 -6.81 13.68 -23.82
CA LYS A 89 -5.80 13.73 -24.91
C LYS A 89 -5.35 15.14 -25.26
N GLY A 90 -6.22 16.14 -25.06
CA GLY A 90 -5.92 17.55 -25.30
C GLY A 90 -5.14 18.24 -24.18
N ILE A 91 -4.67 17.52 -23.16
CA ILE A 91 -3.92 18.07 -22.02
C ILE A 91 -2.43 17.82 -22.21
N ALA A 92 -1.68 18.90 -22.46
CA ALA A 92 -0.24 18.84 -22.67
C ALA A 92 0.52 18.66 -21.34
N VAL A 93 1.65 17.97 -21.38
CA VAL A 93 2.59 17.87 -20.25
C VAL A 93 3.92 18.46 -20.71
N LEU A 94 4.43 19.48 -20.01
CA LEU A 94 5.64 20.23 -20.40
C LEU A 94 6.69 20.25 -19.29
N ASN A 95 7.96 20.26 -19.71
CA ASN A 95 9.11 20.41 -18.83
C ASN A 95 9.47 21.90 -18.66
N GLY A 96 8.73 22.59 -17.80
CA GLY A 96 8.98 24.01 -17.46
C GLY A 96 7.71 24.84 -17.39
N ILE A 97 7.79 26.00 -16.73
CA ILE A 97 6.65 26.91 -16.53
C ILE A 97 6.28 27.55 -17.89
N PRO A 98 5.03 27.39 -18.37
CA PRO A 98 4.62 27.98 -19.63
C PRO A 98 4.42 29.50 -19.51
N LEU A 99 4.86 30.24 -20.53
CA LEU A 99 4.70 31.70 -20.57
C LEU A 99 3.23 32.07 -20.89
N ASN A 100 2.76 33.16 -20.30
CA ASN A 100 1.40 33.70 -20.49
C ASN A 100 0.25 32.76 -20.09
N CYS A 101 0.50 31.84 -19.17
CA CYS A 101 -0.54 30.97 -18.59
C CYS A 101 -0.76 31.26 -17.11
N LYS A 102 -1.99 31.04 -16.63
CA LYS A 102 -2.41 31.22 -15.24
C LYS A 102 -2.33 29.89 -14.50
N LEU A 103 -1.71 29.87 -13.32
CA LEU A 103 -1.78 28.72 -12.42
C LEU A 103 -3.22 28.56 -11.91
N LEU A 104 -3.81 27.38 -12.13
CA LEU A 104 -5.12 26.99 -11.61
C LEU A 104 -5.01 26.27 -10.26
N GLY A 105 -3.97 25.45 -10.08
CA GLY A 105 -3.76 24.66 -8.86
C GLY A 105 -2.74 23.55 -9.06
N GLU A 106 -2.82 22.53 -8.21
CA GLU A 106 -1.95 21.35 -8.21
C GLU A 106 -2.80 20.08 -8.37
N THR A 107 -2.25 19.06 -9.03
CA THR A 107 -2.90 17.75 -9.20
C THR A 107 -1.88 16.62 -9.15
N GLU A 108 -2.36 15.39 -8.94
CA GLU A 108 -1.53 14.21 -8.67
C GLU A 108 -2.03 12.98 -9.44
N GLY A 109 -1.19 12.42 -10.31
CA GLY A 109 -1.40 11.13 -10.96
C GLY A 109 -0.70 10.02 -10.20
N ILE A 110 -1.36 8.87 -10.04
CA ILE A 110 -0.80 7.67 -9.42
C ILE A 110 -1.18 6.46 -10.28
N ASP A 111 -0.25 5.53 -10.48
CA ASP A 111 -0.54 4.18 -10.98
C ASP A 111 0.14 3.11 -10.10
N SER A 112 -0.37 1.87 -10.18
CA SER A 112 -0.04 0.75 -9.31
C SER A 112 0.16 -0.57 -10.07
N SER A 113 1.23 -1.29 -9.73
CA SER A 113 1.50 -2.66 -10.16
C SER A 113 1.07 -3.73 -9.14
N ASP A 114 0.34 -3.35 -8.09
CA ASP A 114 -0.19 -4.30 -7.11
C ASP A 114 -1.02 -5.40 -7.79
N GLY A 115 -0.85 -6.64 -7.34
CA GLY A 115 -1.43 -7.85 -7.94
C GLY A 115 -0.96 -8.18 -9.38
N LYS A 116 -0.07 -7.39 -10.00
CA LYS A 116 0.39 -7.56 -11.38
C LYS A 116 1.87 -7.97 -11.45
N LEU A 117 2.30 -8.45 -12.62
CA LEU A 117 3.72 -8.61 -12.97
C LEU A 117 4.46 -7.25 -12.88
N ALA A 118 5.77 -7.31 -12.62
CA ALA A 118 6.61 -6.12 -12.48
C ALA A 118 6.62 -5.28 -13.79
N PRO A 119 6.32 -3.97 -13.74
CA PRO A 119 6.39 -3.08 -14.90
C PRO A 119 7.83 -2.58 -15.14
N SER A 120 8.10 -2.07 -16.33
CA SER A 120 9.23 -1.15 -16.52
C SER A 120 8.93 0.23 -15.90
N PHE A 121 9.98 1.01 -15.65
CA PHE A 121 9.86 2.39 -15.17
C PHE A 121 8.98 3.23 -16.11
N GLU A 122 9.20 3.10 -17.41
CA GLU A 122 8.48 3.83 -18.46
C GLU A 122 6.99 3.49 -18.47
N GLN A 123 6.64 2.21 -18.32
CA GLN A 123 5.25 1.75 -18.32
C GLN A 123 4.45 2.29 -17.13
N ILE A 124 5.02 2.27 -15.92
CA ILE A 124 4.33 2.77 -14.72
C ILE A 124 4.31 4.30 -14.67
N ARG A 125 5.35 4.96 -15.20
CA ARG A 125 5.39 6.41 -15.36
C ARG A 125 4.38 6.91 -16.40
N GLU A 126 4.23 6.22 -17.54
CA GLU A 126 3.20 6.53 -18.54
C GLU A 126 1.80 6.44 -17.93
N GLY A 127 1.52 5.35 -17.20
CA GLY A 127 0.25 5.17 -16.50
C GLY A 127 -0.05 6.28 -15.48
N ALA A 128 0.95 6.66 -14.67
CA ALA A 128 0.80 7.77 -13.73
C ALA A 128 0.56 9.12 -14.43
N LEU A 129 1.20 9.36 -15.59
CA LEU A 129 0.96 10.55 -16.43
C LEU A 129 -0.42 10.55 -17.09
N ASN A 130 -0.95 9.38 -17.47
CA ASN A 130 -2.31 9.25 -17.96
C ASN A 130 -3.33 9.51 -16.84
N ALA A 131 -3.12 8.94 -15.65
CA ALA A 131 -3.93 9.20 -14.46
C ALA A 131 -3.90 10.69 -14.05
N LEU A 132 -2.74 11.37 -14.18
CA LEU A 132 -2.58 12.81 -13.96
C LEU A 132 -3.46 13.62 -14.93
N ARG A 133 -3.39 13.34 -16.23
CA ARG A 133 -4.22 14.02 -17.24
C ARG A 133 -5.71 13.76 -17.02
N ASN A 134 -6.09 12.51 -16.75
CA ASN A 134 -7.49 12.14 -16.49
C ASN A 134 -8.08 12.94 -15.31
N LYS A 135 -7.39 12.98 -14.17
CA LYS A 135 -7.78 13.79 -12.99
C LYS A 135 -7.79 15.30 -13.24
N THR A 136 -7.15 15.77 -14.31
CA THR A 136 -7.13 17.19 -14.66
C THR A 136 -8.42 17.61 -15.38
N ILE A 137 -9.14 16.69 -16.02
CA ILE A 137 -10.43 16.99 -16.69
C ILE A 137 -11.41 17.64 -15.69
N ASP A 138 -11.50 17.09 -14.47
CA ASP A 138 -12.42 17.57 -13.42
C ASP A 138 -12.11 19.00 -12.92
N LEU A 139 -10.97 19.58 -13.30
CA LEU A 139 -10.48 20.88 -12.82
C LEU A 139 -10.62 22.02 -13.85
N VAL A 140 -11.05 21.73 -15.10
CA VAL A 140 -10.86 22.63 -16.25
C VAL A 140 -12.04 22.61 -17.22
N ASP A 141 -12.31 23.71 -17.94
CA ASP A 141 -13.27 23.68 -19.06
C ASP A 141 -12.63 22.98 -20.27
N SER A 142 -13.40 22.10 -20.90
CA SER A 142 -13.15 21.45 -22.20
C SER A 142 -12.59 22.37 -23.31
N ARG A 143 -12.85 23.67 -23.24
CA ARG A 143 -12.44 24.68 -24.24
C ARG A 143 -11.06 25.27 -23.99
N ASP A 144 -10.49 25.08 -22.80
CA ASP A 144 -9.24 25.72 -22.40
C ASP A 144 -8.01 24.89 -22.82
N ARG A 145 -6.92 25.58 -23.15
CA ARG A 145 -5.62 24.98 -23.43
C ARG A 145 -4.90 24.73 -22.11
N VAL A 146 -5.13 23.56 -21.55
CA VAL A 146 -4.56 23.14 -20.27
C VAL A 146 -3.18 22.53 -20.44
N VAL A 147 -2.25 22.99 -19.60
CA VAL A 147 -0.86 22.52 -19.53
C VAL A 147 -0.55 22.03 -18.13
N LEU A 148 0.06 20.85 -18.04
CA LEU A 148 0.57 20.26 -16.81
C LEU A 148 2.10 20.39 -16.76
N VAL A 149 2.63 20.82 -15.63
CA VAL A 149 4.08 20.88 -15.38
C VAL A 149 4.41 19.99 -14.20
N PRO A 150 5.02 18.80 -14.41
CA PRO A 150 5.47 17.95 -13.32
C PRO A 150 6.45 18.68 -12.41
N VAL A 151 6.17 18.72 -11.10
CA VAL A 151 7.00 19.36 -10.08
C VAL A 151 7.73 18.34 -9.20
N LYS A 152 7.18 17.13 -9.07
CA LYS A 152 7.79 16.03 -8.31
C LYS A 152 7.31 14.70 -8.87
N GLU A 153 8.26 13.80 -9.13
CA GLU A 153 7.99 12.39 -9.40
C GLU A 153 8.49 11.58 -8.19
N ALA A 154 7.77 10.53 -7.81
CA ALA A 154 8.10 9.66 -6.70
C ALA A 154 7.74 8.21 -7.03
N MET A 155 8.59 7.28 -6.59
CA MET A 155 8.49 5.86 -6.92
C MET A 155 8.63 5.03 -5.65
N THR A 156 7.64 4.17 -5.38
CA THR A 156 7.65 3.22 -4.27
C THR A 156 7.85 1.82 -4.82
N CYS A 157 8.79 1.07 -4.25
CA CYS A 157 9.08 -0.30 -4.62
C CYS A 157 8.72 -1.25 -3.49
N GLU A 158 8.24 -2.43 -3.87
CA GLU A 158 8.05 -3.58 -3.00
C GLU A 158 9.31 -4.45 -3.08
N LEU A 159 9.92 -4.76 -1.93
CA LEU A 159 11.03 -5.70 -1.80
C LEU A 159 10.57 -6.93 -1.02
N ARG A 160 10.95 -8.13 -1.47
CA ARG A 160 10.81 -9.36 -0.69
C ARG A 160 12.00 -9.50 0.27
N THR A 161 11.69 -9.57 1.56
CA THR A 161 12.64 -9.73 2.68
C THR A 161 12.74 -11.20 3.10
N GLU A 162 13.75 -11.54 3.90
CA GLU A 162 13.88 -12.88 4.49
C GLU A 162 12.64 -13.26 5.30
N GLY A 163 12.11 -14.47 5.09
CA GLY A 163 10.86 -14.93 5.73
C GLY A 163 9.57 -14.63 4.95
N ASP A 164 9.67 -14.36 3.65
CA ASP A 164 8.54 -14.12 2.72
C ASP A 164 7.64 -12.93 3.09
N GLN A 165 8.22 -11.95 3.78
CA GLN A 165 7.61 -10.65 4.04
C GLN A 165 7.91 -9.68 2.90
N PHE A 166 7.05 -8.69 2.73
CA PHE A 166 7.19 -7.63 1.75
C PHE A 166 7.36 -6.27 2.45
N ASP A 167 8.39 -5.54 2.04
CA ASP A 167 8.76 -4.21 2.54
C ASP A 167 8.55 -3.16 1.44
N GLU A 168 7.74 -2.14 1.70
CA GLU A 168 7.71 -0.94 0.86
C GLU A 168 8.89 0.00 1.17
N LYS A 169 9.56 0.50 0.12
CA LYS A 169 10.64 1.49 0.21
C LYS A 169 10.49 2.57 -0.88
N ASP A 170 10.90 3.79 -0.55
CA ASP A 170 11.14 4.83 -1.57
C ASP A 170 12.36 4.41 -2.42
N CYS A 171 12.14 4.28 -3.72
CA CYS A 171 13.14 3.91 -4.72
C CYS A 171 13.29 4.99 -5.80
N THR A 172 12.78 6.20 -5.58
CA THR A 172 12.78 7.32 -6.55
C THR A 172 14.17 7.64 -7.11
N THR A 173 15.23 7.45 -6.30
CA THR A 173 16.62 7.75 -6.68
C THR A 173 17.43 6.52 -7.11
N TRP A 174 16.81 5.34 -7.23
CA TRP A 174 17.52 4.11 -7.56
C TRP A 174 17.74 4.00 -9.08
N THR A 175 18.96 3.64 -9.48
CA THR A 175 19.31 3.40 -10.90
C THR A 175 18.79 2.06 -11.42
N GLN A 176 18.55 1.10 -10.53
CA GLN A 176 18.04 -0.24 -10.86
C GLN A 176 17.29 -0.80 -9.65
N ILE A 177 16.18 -1.49 -9.90
CA ILE A 177 15.44 -2.21 -8.85
C ILE A 177 16.13 -3.56 -8.57
N PRO A 178 16.39 -3.92 -7.30
CA PRO A 178 16.91 -5.23 -6.93
C PRO A 178 16.07 -6.39 -7.47
N SER A 179 16.70 -7.53 -7.76
CA SER A 179 16.04 -8.71 -8.35
C SER A 179 14.98 -9.35 -7.45
N ASN A 180 15.00 -9.05 -6.14
CA ASN A 180 13.98 -9.45 -5.16
C ASN A 180 12.84 -8.42 -5.01
N GLY A 181 12.70 -7.45 -5.92
CA GLY A 181 11.67 -6.43 -5.84
C GLY A 181 11.07 -5.99 -7.18
N LYS A 182 10.04 -5.15 -7.08
CA LYS A 182 9.36 -4.50 -8.22
C LYS A 182 8.95 -3.08 -7.88
N ILE A 183 8.74 -2.25 -8.90
CA ILE A 183 8.08 -0.95 -8.72
C ILE A 183 6.62 -1.21 -8.38
N LEU A 184 6.15 -0.79 -7.21
CA LEU A 184 4.78 -0.99 -6.74
C LEU A 184 3.88 0.19 -7.12
N TYR A 185 4.32 1.41 -6.83
CA TYR A 185 3.59 2.64 -7.14
C TYR A 185 4.48 3.67 -7.84
N TYR A 186 3.88 4.42 -8.77
CA TYR A 186 4.48 5.61 -9.34
C TYR A 186 3.54 6.80 -9.19
N ARG A 187 4.09 7.95 -8.77
CA ARG A 187 3.34 9.15 -8.41
C ARG A 187 3.95 10.36 -9.10
N VAL A 188 3.14 11.15 -9.77
CA VAL A 188 3.52 12.43 -10.40
C VAL A 188 2.67 13.53 -9.81
N HIS A 189 3.29 14.52 -9.19
CA HIS A 189 2.65 15.79 -8.84
C HIS A 189 2.93 16.80 -9.94
N ALA A 190 1.91 17.56 -10.35
CA ALA A 190 2.05 18.61 -11.35
C ALA A 190 1.22 19.85 -11.03
N ASN A 191 1.74 20.99 -11.46
CA ASN A 191 1.00 22.25 -11.48
C ASN A 191 0.13 22.32 -12.73
N VAL A 192 -1.12 22.75 -12.57
CA VAL A 192 -2.12 22.90 -13.64
C VAL A 192 -2.14 24.36 -14.09
N PHE A 193 -1.95 24.59 -15.38
CA PHE A 193 -1.98 25.91 -16.00
C PHE A 193 -3.08 26.02 -17.06
N ASP A 194 -3.83 27.12 -17.00
CA ASP A 194 -4.71 27.58 -18.07
C ASP A 194 -3.95 28.55 -18.98
N CYS A 195 -3.84 28.21 -20.26
CA CYS A 195 -3.18 29.03 -21.27
C CYS A 195 -4.18 29.74 -22.22
N GLY A 196 -5.44 29.91 -21.82
CA GLY A 196 -6.53 30.47 -22.61
C GLY A 196 -7.15 29.47 -23.60
N ALA A 197 -8.10 29.93 -24.40
CA ALA A 197 -8.83 29.10 -25.37
C ALA A 197 -7.90 28.36 -26.36
N ARG A 198 -8.36 27.17 -26.77
CA ARG A 198 -7.74 26.33 -27.82
C ARG A 198 -7.84 26.95 -29.22
#